data_AF-A0A1F7FXK3-F1
#
_entry.id   AF-A0A1F7FXK3-F1
#
_cell.length_a   1.000
_cell.length_b   1.000
_cell.length_c   1.000
_cell.angle_alpha   90.00
_cell.angle_beta   90.00
_cell.angle_gamma   90.00
#
_symmetry.space_group_name_H-M   'P 1'
#
loop_
_entity.id
_entity.type
_entity.pdbx_description
1 polymer ?
#
loop_
_entity_poly.entity_id
_entity_poly.type
_entity_poly.pdbx_seq_one_letter_code
_entity_poly.pdbx_strand_id
1 'polypeptide(L)'
;MKLAGIKFPVFGLFCMALGGFLLHYRIHPPQNDAFNLIAVLFTLFNALILPAMFFSRKTMPWAYLINATSVVAGVATMTWFSIANWKDPLTLYTILFHSTLADSLILMGKLPLAHAILLAWREFDSEVKA
;
A
#
# COMPACT_ATOMS: atom_id res chain seq x y z
N MET A 1 6.74 -12.33 24.69
CA MET A 1 5.36 -12.47 24.15
C MET A 1 5.38 -13.16 22.77
N LYS A 2 4.36 -13.95 22.37
CA LYS A 2 4.32 -14.54 21.00
C LYS A 2 4.18 -13.42 19.96
N LEU A 3 4.78 -13.58 18.78
CA LEU A 3 4.64 -12.74 17.57
C LEU A 3 3.16 -12.55 17.08
N ALA A 4 2.17 -12.92 17.88
CA ALA A 4 0.75 -12.83 17.58
C ALA A 4 0.29 -11.41 17.25
N GLY A 5 0.94 -10.38 17.84
CA GLY A 5 0.61 -8.98 17.61
C GLY A 5 0.83 -8.49 16.17
N ILE A 6 1.70 -9.14 15.38
CA ILE A 6 1.97 -8.70 14.00
C ILE A 6 1.01 -9.28 12.97
N LYS A 7 0.31 -10.38 13.28
CA LYS A 7 -0.49 -11.11 12.28
C LYS A 7 -1.68 -10.28 11.77
N PHE A 8 -2.40 -9.64 12.69
CA PHE A 8 -3.57 -8.83 12.35
C PHE A 8 -3.22 -7.62 11.46
N PRO A 9 -2.24 -6.75 11.81
CA PRO A 9 -1.88 -5.63 10.93
C PRO A 9 -1.27 -6.07 9.60
N VAL A 10 -0.54 -7.20 9.56
CA VAL A 10 -0.05 -7.76 8.29
C VAL A 10 -1.21 -8.25 7.42
N PHE A 11 -2.22 -8.90 8.01
CA PHE A 11 -3.42 -9.28 7.28
C PHE A 11 -4.21 -8.07 6.77
N GLY A 12 -4.31 -7.00 7.56
CA GLY A 12 -4.88 -5.73 7.11
C GLY A 12 -4.13 -5.13 5.92
N LEU A 13 -2.79 -5.13 5.96
CA LEU A 13 -1.95 -4.71 4.83
C LEU A 13 -2.20 -5.58 3.59
N PHE A 14 -2.28 -6.90 3.76
CA PHE A 14 -2.61 -7.84 2.68
C PHE A 14 -3.96 -7.50 2.04
N CYS A 15 -5.03 -7.32 2.83
CA CYS A 15 -6.35 -7.00 2.32
C CYS A 15 -6.38 -5.67 1.55
N MET A 16 -5.74 -4.61 2.06
CA MET A 16 -5.67 -3.33 1.37
C MET A 16 -4.85 -3.41 0.09
N ALA A 17 -3.71 -4.11 0.11
CA ALA A 17 -2.88 -4.30 -1.07
C ALA A 17 -3.56 -5.17 -2.13
N LEU A 18 -4.31 -6.20 -1.72
CA LEU A 18 -5.14 -7.01 -2.61
C LEU A 18 -6.26 -6.19 -3.26
N GLY A 19 -6.93 -5.34 -2.48
CA GLY A 19 -7.92 -4.39 -3.02
C GLY A 19 -7.31 -3.46 -4.07
N GLY A 20 -6.12 -2.91 -3.78
CA GLY A 20 -5.36 -2.10 -4.75
C GLY A 20 -4.96 -2.87 -6.02
N PHE A 21 -4.51 -4.12 -5.87
CA PHE A 21 -4.20 -4.99 -7.01
C PHE A 21 -5.43 -5.24 -7.90
N LEU A 22 -6.57 -5.59 -7.31
CA LEU A 22 -7.81 -5.83 -8.06
C LEU A 22 -8.30 -4.56 -8.75
N LEU A 23 -8.17 -3.40 -8.10
CA LEU A 23 -8.48 -2.11 -8.69
C LEU A 23 -7.61 -1.85 -9.92
N HIS A 24 -6.28 -1.97 -9.78
CA HIS A 24 -5.34 -1.77 -10.88
C HIS A 24 -5.53 -2.77 -12.03
N TYR A 25 -5.82 -4.04 -11.74
CA TYR A 25 -6.11 -5.04 -12.77
C TYR A 25 -7.37 -4.66 -13.57
N ARG A 26 -8.40 -4.11 -12.92
CA ARG A 26 -9.63 -3.67 -13.56
C ARG A 26 -9.44 -2.42 -14.44
N ILE A 27 -8.71 -1.42 -13.95
CA ILE A 27 -8.58 -0.11 -14.62
C ILE A 27 -7.38 -0.03 -15.58
N HIS A 28 -6.34 -0.84 -15.37
CA HIS A 28 -5.15 -0.97 -16.21
C HIS A 28 -4.98 -2.43 -16.67
N PRO A 29 -5.81 -2.91 -17.62
CA PRO A 29 -5.70 -4.28 -18.08
C PRO A 29 -4.33 -4.50 -18.76
N PRO A 30 -3.55 -5.51 -18.34
CA PRO A 30 -2.20 -5.74 -18.87
C PRO A 30 -2.16 -5.99 -20.37
N GLN A 31 -3.24 -6.54 -20.93
CA GLN A 31 -3.38 -6.83 -22.35
C GLN A 31 -3.46 -5.58 -23.24
N ASN A 32 -3.73 -4.40 -22.67
CA ASN A 32 -3.94 -3.18 -23.44
C ASN A 32 -2.66 -2.36 -23.64
N ASP A 33 -1.70 -2.42 -22.70
CA ASP A 33 -0.46 -1.63 -22.74
C ASP A 33 0.62 -2.29 -21.87
N ALA A 34 1.86 -2.34 -22.36
CA ALA A 34 3.01 -2.82 -21.58
C ALA A 34 3.26 -1.97 -20.32
N PHE A 35 2.93 -0.67 -20.32
CA PHE A 35 3.01 0.16 -19.11
C PHE A 35 1.98 -0.25 -18.04
N ASN A 36 0.82 -0.80 -18.44
CA ASN A 36 -0.17 -1.32 -17.49
C ASN A 36 0.37 -2.56 -16.75
N LEU A 37 1.26 -3.33 -17.38
CA LEU A 37 1.90 -4.47 -16.74
C LEU A 37 2.68 -4.07 -15.49
N ILE A 38 3.32 -2.88 -15.50
CA ILE A 38 4.07 -2.37 -14.34
C ILE A 38 3.12 -2.14 -13.16
N ALA A 39 1.96 -1.51 -13.41
CA ALA A 39 0.97 -1.25 -12.36
C ALA A 39 0.46 -2.55 -11.72
N VAL A 40 0.18 -3.56 -12.54
CA VAL A 40 -0.32 -4.87 -12.07
C VAL A 40 0.76 -5.67 -11.35
N LEU A 41 1.98 -5.75 -11.88
CA LEU A 41 3.07 -6.48 -11.23
C LEU A 41 3.51 -5.83 -9.91
N PHE A 42 3.58 -4.50 -9.87
CA PHE A 42 3.97 -3.78 -8.66
C PHE A 42 2.92 -3.91 -7.55
N THR A 43 1.64 -3.85 -7.90
CA THR A 43 0.56 -4.06 -6.92
C THR A 43 0.43 -5.52 -6.49
N LEU A 44 0.69 -6.47 -7.38
CA LEU A 44 0.78 -7.90 -7.03
C LEU A 44 1.93 -8.19 -6.07
N PHE A 45 3.11 -7.60 -6.31
CA PHE A 45 4.23 -7.66 -5.37
C PHE A 45 3.84 -7.11 -3.99
N ASN A 46 3.16 -5.96 -3.97
CA ASN A 46 2.66 -5.34 -2.74
C ASN A 46 1.60 -6.20 -2.03
N ALA A 47 0.82 -6.98 -2.78
CA ALA A 47 -0.21 -7.85 -2.21
C ALA A 47 0.35 -9.16 -1.66
N LEU A 48 1.36 -9.75 -2.30
CA LEU A 48 1.83 -11.09 -1.92
C LEU A 48 3.17 -11.07 -1.19
N ILE A 49 4.17 -10.41 -1.78
CA ILE A 49 5.55 -10.49 -1.30
C ILE A 49 5.76 -9.56 -0.11
N LEU A 50 5.27 -8.32 -0.21
CA LEU A 50 5.47 -7.32 0.84
C LEU A 50 4.89 -7.74 2.21
N PRO A 51 3.67 -8.31 2.32
CA PRO A 51 3.15 -8.82 3.60
C PRO A 51 4.00 -9.97 4.14
N ALA A 52 4.51 -10.85 3.27
CA ALA A 52 5.39 -11.95 3.68
C ALA A 52 6.70 -11.44 4.29
N MET A 53 7.27 -10.36 3.71
CA MET A 53 8.50 -9.74 4.23
C MET A 53 8.37 -9.20 5.66
N PHE A 54 7.16 -8.79 6.09
CA PHE A 54 6.92 -8.31 7.45
C PHE A 54 7.01 -9.42 8.52
N PHE A 55 6.97 -10.70 8.14
CA PHE A 55 7.12 -11.82 9.08
C PHE A 55 8.56 -12.20 9.38
N SER A 56 9.55 -11.64 8.66
CA SER A 56 10.96 -11.94 8.87
C SER A 56 11.72 -10.74 9.43
N ARG A 57 12.46 -10.96 10.53
CA ARG A 57 13.28 -9.94 11.19
C ARG A 57 14.29 -9.27 10.24
N LYS A 58 14.85 -10.05 9.31
CA LYS A 58 15.86 -9.57 8.35
C LYS A 58 15.26 -8.65 7.28
N THR A 59 14.01 -8.89 6.91
CA THR A 59 13.34 -8.18 5.80
C THR A 59 12.36 -7.13 6.27
N MET A 60 11.96 -7.13 7.54
CA MET A 60 10.98 -6.18 8.08
C MET A 60 11.38 -4.70 7.85
N PRO A 61 12.62 -4.25 8.10
CA PRO A 61 12.99 -2.85 7.85
C PRO A 61 12.83 -2.47 6.36
N TRP A 62 13.19 -3.38 5.46
CA TRP A 62 13.00 -3.20 4.03
C TRP A 62 11.53 -3.18 3.65
N ALA A 63 10.71 -4.06 4.23
CA ALA A 63 9.26 -4.07 4.02
C ALA A 63 8.63 -2.75 4.44
N TYR A 64 9.05 -2.19 5.59
CA TYR A 64 8.57 -0.90 6.08
C TYR A 64 8.92 0.24 5.12
N LEU A 65 10.18 0.31 4.67
CA LEU A 65 10.63 1.33 3.72
C LEU A 65 9.92 1.21 2.36
N ILE A 66 9.89 0.01 1.78
CA ILE A 66 9.19 -0.24 0.50
C ILE A 66 7.72 0.11 0.62
N ASN A 67 7.06 -0.22 1.75
CA ASN A 67 5.68 0.15 1.99
C ASN A 67 5.50 1.68 1.96
N ALA A 68 6.30 2.42 2.73
CA ALA A 68 6.22 3.88 2.77
C ALA A 68 6.50 4.52 1.40
N THR A 69 7.56 4.08 0.72
CA THR A 69 7.90 4.56 -0.63
C THR A 69 6.79 4.24 -1.63
N SER A 70 6.19 3.05 -1.58
CA SER A 70 5.07 2.68 -2.46
C SER A 70 3.84 3.57 -2.27
N VAL A 71 3.54 3.94 -1.01
CA VAL A 71 2.43 4.85 -0.70
C VAL A 71 2.72 6.23 -1.24
N VAL A 72 3.91 6.79 -0.98
CA VAL A 72 4.28 8.12 -1.46
C VAL A 72 4.28 8.18 -2.98
N ALA A 73 4.91 7.22 -3.64
CA ALA A 73 4.94 7.15 -5.10
C ALA A 73 3.53 7.01 -5.68
N GLY A 74 2.71 6.11 -5.12
CA GLY A 74 1.33 5.91 -5.56
C GLY A 74 0.49 7.18 -5.41
N VAL A 75 0.49 7.81 -4.24
CA VAL A 75 -0.25 9.07 -4.00
C VAL A 75 0.23 10.18 -4.93
N ALA A 76 1.55 10.34 -5.12
CA ALA A 76 2.09 11.37 -6.00
C ALA A 76 1.68 11.16 -7.47
N THR A 77 1.83 9.94 -7.98
CA THR A 77 1.43 9.59 -9.36
C THR A 77 -0.08 9.75 -9.55
N MET A 78 -0.90 9.27 -8.61
CA MET A 78 -2.35 9.41 -8.67
C MET A 78 -2.80 10.87 -8.58
N THR A 79 -2.15 11.68 -7.75
CA THR A 79 -2.44 13.11 -7.62
C THR A 79 -2.11 13.84 -8.92
N TRP A 80 -0.92 13.58 -9.49
CA TRP A 80 -0.53 14.14 -10.78
C TRP A 80 -1.52 13.74 -11.88
N PHE A 81 -1.90 12.47 -11.95
CA PHE A 81 -2.86 11.97 -12.95
C PHE A 81 -4.21 12.66 -12.83
N SER A 82 -4.74 12.80 -11.60
CA SER A 82 -6.01 13.50 -11.36
C SER A 82 -5.97 14.96 -11.79
N ILE A 83 -4.88 15.68 -11.49
CA ILE A 83 -4.72 17.09 -11.88
C ILE A 83 -4.57 17.23 -13.39
N ALA A 84 -3.70 16.43 -14.01
CA ALA A 84 -3.38 16.53 -15.43
C ALA A 84 -4.56 16.15 -16.36
N ASN A 85 -5.49 15.31 -15.87
CA ASN A 85 -6.64 14.84 -16.65
C ASN A 85 -7.98 15.41 -16.15
N TRP A 86 -7.96 16.41 -15.27
CA TRP A 86 -9.18 16.98 -14.68
C TRP A 86 -10.04 17.67 -15.76
N LYS A 87 -11.31 17.29 -15.86
CA LYS A 87 -12.27 17.88 -16.82
C LYS A 87 -13.58 18.32 -16.18
N ASP A 88 -13.84 17.89 -14.94
CA ASP A 88 -15.09 18.16 -14.26
C ASP A 88 -15.08 19.52 -13.55
N PRO A 89 -16.26 20.10 -13.25
CA PRO A 89 -16.34 21.28 -12.37
C PRO A 89 -15.72 21.00 -11.00
N LEU A 90 -15.09 22.01 -10.39
CA LEU A 90 -14.53 21.89 -9.03
C LEU A 90 -15.64 21.93 -7.98
N THR A 91 -16.10 20.75 -7.56
CA THR A 91 -17.07 20.57 -6.48
C THR A 91 -16.55 19.53 -5.50
N LEU A 92 -17.04 19.54 -4.26
CA LEU A 92 -16.65 18.51 -3.28
C LEU A 92 -16.99 17.09 -3.76
N TYR A 93 -18.12 16.92 -4.44
CA TYR A 93 -18.54 15.62 -4.97
C TYR A 93 -17.58 15.11 -6.04
N THR A 94 -17.26 15.93 -7.04
CA THR A 94 -16.34 15.55 -8.11
C THR A 94 -14.92 15.32 -7.55
N ILE A 95 -14.45 16.15 -6.63
CA ILE A 95 -13.16 15.94 -5.95
C ILE A 95 -13.13 14.59 -5.22
N LEU A 96 -14.19 14.19 -4.53
CA LEU A 96 -14.19 12.94 -3.77
C LEU A 96 -14.34 11.69 -4.63
N PHE A 97 -15.17 11.73 -5.67
CA PHE A 97 -15.60 10.53 -6.39
C PHE A 97 -15.11 10.44 -7.84
N HIS A 98 -14.66 11.54 -8.43
CA HIS A 98 -14.14 11.59 -9.81
C HIS A 98 -12.63 11.85 -9.86
N SER A 99 -12.00 12.09 -8.70
CA SER A 99 -10.54 12.09 -8.54
C SER A 99 -10.05 10.81 -7.87
N THR A 100 -8.73 10.65 -7.82
CA THR A 100 -8.04 9.59 -7.07
C THR A 100 -7.87 9.89 -5.57
N LEU A 101 -8.54 10.91 -5.01
CA LEU A 101 -8.41 11.29 -3.61
C LEU A 101 -8.87 10.17 -2.66
N ALA A 102 -10.03 9.58 -2.91
CA ALA A 102 -10.54 8.47 -2.10
C ALA A 102 -9.58 7.27 -2.13
N ASP A 103 -9.09 6.90 -3.32
CA ASP A 103 -8.11 5.82 -3.50
C ASP A 103 -6.79 6.12 -2.76
N SER A 104 -6.34 7.38 -2.81
CA SER A 104 -5.14 7.85 -2.12
C SER A 104 -5.26 7.76 -0.60
N LEU A 105 -6.42 8.11 -0.04
CA LEU A 105 -6.70 8.00 1.40
C LEU A 105 -6.71 6.54 1.86
N ILE A 106 -7.31 5.64 1.08
CA ILE A 106 -7.28 4.20 1.34
C ILE A 106 -5.84 3.68 1.30
N LEU A 107 -5.06 4.07 0.28
CA LEU A 107 -3.65 3.70 0.16
C LEU A 107 -2.81 4.18 1.35
N MET A 108 -3.04 5.40 1.83
CA MET A 108 -2.36 5.95 3.01
C MET A 108 -2.63 5.15 4.29
N GLY A 109 -3.75 4.42 4.36
CA GLY A 109 -4.04 3.48 5.46
C GLY A 109 -2.96 2.40 5.67
N LYS A 110 -2.12 2.11 4.66
CA LYS A 110 -0.97 1.21 4.80
C LYS A 110 0.10 1.73 5.76
N LEU A 111 0.24 3.05 5.91
CA LEU A 111 1.28 3.66 6.75
C LEU A 111 1.10 3.33 8.25
N PRO A 112 -0.06 3.59 8.89
CA PRO A 112 -0.24 3.24 10.30
C PRO A 112 -0.15 1.73 10.56
N LEU A 113 -0.63 0.88 9.65
CA LEU A 113 -0.48 -0.58 9.81
C LEU A 113 0.98 -1.03 9.77
N ALA A 114 1.76 -0.53 8.81
CA ALA A 114 3.20 -0.82 8.75
C ALA A 114 3.94 -0.29 9.97
N HIS A 115 3.54 0.86 10.49
CA HIS A 115 4.11 1.44 11.71
C HIS A 115 3.80 0.60 12.95
N ALA A 116 2.57 0.10 13.08
CA ALA A 116 2.20 -0.82 14.16
C ALA A 116 3.04 -2.10 14.14
N ILE A 117 3.32 -2.65 12.95
CA ILE A 117 4.20 -3.83 12.80
C ILE A 117 5.64 -3.53 13.22
N LEU A 118 6.17 -2.36 12.83
CA LEU A 118 7.49 -1.92 13.25
C LEU A 118 7.61 -1.81 14.77
N LEU A 119 6.61 -1.22 15.44
CA LEU A 119 6.59 -1.11 16.90
C LEU A 119 6.56 -2.47 17.57
N ALA A 120 5.72 -3.40 17.10
CA ALA A 120 5.65 -4.76 17.63
C ALA A 120 6.98 -5.52 17.48
N TRP A 121 7.70 -5.33 16.38
CA TRP A 121 9.05 -5.90 16.20
C TRP A 121 10.08 -5.27 17.13
N ARG A 122 10.02 -3.96 17.39
CA ARG A 122 10.92 -3.27 18.32
C ARG A 122 10.73 -3.75 19.75
N GLU A 123 9.48 -3.97 20.17
CA GLU A 123 9.14 -4.53 21.47
C GLU A 123 9.70 -5.95 21.61
N PHE A 124 9.44 -6.83 20.64
CA PHE A 124 9.99 -8.18 20.62
C PHE A 124 11.53 -8.21 20.69
N ASP A 125 12.20 -7.31 19.96
CA ASP A 125 13.65 -7.21 19.97
C ASP A 125 14.21 -6.71 21.30
N SER A 126 13.47 -5.89 22.04
CA SER A 126 13.86 -5.46 23.40
C SER A 126 13.71 -6.58 24.42
N GLU A 127 12.64 -7.38 24.33
CA GLU A 127 12.43 -8.54 25.21
C GLU A 127 13.53 -9.61 25.02
N VAL A 128 13.96 -9.87 23.78
CA VAL A 128 14.99 -10.88 23.49
C VAL A 128 16.39 -10.45 23.98
N LYS A 129 16.62 -9.15 24.16
CA LYS A 129 17.91 -8.60 24.62
C LYS A 129 17.98 -8.38 26.13
N ALA A 130 16.84 -8.40 26.83
CA ALA A 130 16.74 -8.28 28.28
C ALA A 130 17.00 -9.62 28.97
#